data_AF-A0A1B0CGS0-F1
#
_entry.id   AF-A0A1B0CGS0-F1
#
_cell.length_a   1.000
_cell.length_b   1.000
_cell.length_c   1.000
_cell.angle_alpha   90.00
_cell.angle_beta   90.00
_cell.angle_gamma   90.00
#
_symmetry.space_group_name_H-M   'P 1'
#
loop_
_entity.id
_entity.type
_entity.pdbx_description
1 polymer ?
#
loop_
_entity_poly.entity_id
_entity_poly.type
_entity_poly.pdbx_seq_one_letter_code
_entity_poly.pdbx_strand_id
1 'polypeptide(L)'
;MFFLLTLVSGIVIAIYVYFTWHFDHWAKKGIPGPNARFFFGNFPSNVTQSRNMVYDADDIYQLYRGKFNFVGFYHMRAPGLMALNPETFRNFHDNEFADMGDKEVDKMFSRNPFMLQGDEWKEKRAEITPAFTPARIKTMFPVIEDVCQRMNTYVQANNKDAIEVREMCAKYATDVVSSCIFGLDAESFTTEKPLIREMGIKLMNPTFTAILYFILIEILPFMRHIIRMPFVPKEVETFFVNLMRDAILLRKKNKIERVDFLHYLLELQERKGLKDIDMVAHAVTFFLDGFETSSVAMSYALYELAKNPDCQDKLRSEIRETERLHGKITFEHLLEMPYLEQ
;
A
#
# COMPACT_ATOMS: atom_id res chain seq x y z
N MET A 1 -34.43 -3.51 40.57
CA MET A 1 -34.23 -4.71 39.73
C MET A 1 -35.03 -4.65 38.44
N PHE A 2 -36.36 -4.51 38.47
CA PHE A 2 -37.20 -4.44 37.26
C PHE A 2 -36.81 -3.29 36.30
N PHE A 3 -36.60 -2.08 36.81
CA PHE A 3 -36.15 -0.93 36.02
C PHE A 3 -34.79 -1.13 35.33
N LEU A 4 -33.86 -1.81 36.00
CA LEU A 4 -32.55 -2.13 35.43
C LEU A 4 -32.69 -3.16 34.30
N LEU A 5 -33.53 -4.18 34.49
CA LEU A 5 -33.78 -5.21 33.48
C LEU A 5 -34.48 -4.64 32.25
N THR A 6 -35.46 -3.75 32.40
CA THR A 6 -36.09 -3.07 31.26
C THR A 6 -35.12 -2.16 30.53
N LEU A 7 -34.28 -1.41 31.25
CA LEU A 7 -33.25 -0.56 30.64
C LEU A 7 -32.25 -1.40 29.83
N VAL A 8 -31.70 -2.47 30.41
CA VAL A 8 -30.76 -3.36 29.74
C VAL A 8 -31.41 -4.01 28.51
N SER A 9 -32.64 -4.50 28.63
CA SER A 9 -33.37 -5.09 27.51
C SER A 9 -33.62 -4.08 26.38
N GLY A 10 -33.98 -2.84 26.73
CA GLY A 10 -34.15 -1.75 25.77
C GLY A 10 -32.86 -1.42 25.03
N ILE A 11 -31.72 -1.38 25.74
CA ILE A 11 -30.40 -1.16 25.13
C ILE A 11 -30.05 -2.30 24.18
N VAL A 12 -30.25 -3.55 24.58
CA VAL A 12 -29.95 -4.72 23.73
C VAL A 12 -30.80 -4.72 22.46
N ILE A 13 -32.10 -4.42 22.57
CA ILE A 13 -32.99 -4.30 21.41
C ILE A 13 -32.54 -3.14 20.51
N ALA A 14 -32.22 -1.98 21.09
CA ALA A 14 -31.74 -0.84 20.32
C ALA A 14 -30.45 -1.15 19.56
N ILE A 15 -29.50 -1.84 20.19
CA ILE A 15 -28.27 -2.31 19.54
C ILE A 15 -28.60 -3.31 18.43
N TYR A 16 -29.45 -4.31 18.69
CA TYR A 16 -29.83 -5.31 17.69
C TYR A 16 -30.50 -4.68 16.46
N VAL A 17 -31.48 -3.82 16.68
CA VAL A 17 -32.17 -3.07 15.61
C VAL A 17 -31.17 -2.17 14.91
N TYR A 18 -30.31 -1.46 15.64
CA TYR A 18 -29.28 -0.64 15.04
C TYR A 18 -28.43 -1.49 14.11
N PHE A 19 -27.85 -2.63 14.47
CA PHE A 19 -27.02 -3.38 13.52
C PHE A 19 -27.79 -3.94 12.32
N THR A 20 -29.03 -4.39 12.51
CA THR A 20 -29.76 -5.20 11.53
C THR A 20 -30.69 -4.44 10.60
N TRP A 21 -31.10 -3.19 10.90
CA TRP A 21 -32.14 -2.47 10.15
C TRP A 21 -31.82 -2.21 8.65
N HIS A 22 -30.57 -2.46 8.21
CA HIS A 22 -30.04 -2.11 6.88
C HIS A 22 -29.80 -3.38 6.05
N PHE A 23 -29.94 -4.55 6.65
CA PHE A 23 -29.68 -5.85 6.01
C PHE A 23 -30.66 -6.21 4.89
N ASP A 24 -31.70 -5.38 4.68
CA ASP A 24 -32.61 -5.49 3.55
C ASP A 24 -32.32 -4.50 2.40
N HIS A 25 -31.28 -3.66 2.52
CA HIS A 25 -30.91 -2.65 1.53
C HIS A 25 -30.77 -3.21 0.11
N TRP A 26 -30.02 -4.30 -0.06
CA TRP A 26 -29.79 -4.90 -1.37
C TRP A 26 -31.01 -5.67 -1.88
N ALA A 27 -31.72 -6.38 -0.99
CA ALA A 27 -32.96 -7.06 -1.33
C ALA A 27 -34.03 -6.09 -1.85
N LYS A 28 -34.18 -4.91 -1.23
CA LYS A 28 -35.07 -3.83 -1.69
C LYS A 28 -34.70 -3.29 -3.07
N LYS A 29 -33.42 -3.37 -3.45
CA LYS A 29 -32.91 -2.95 -4.77
C LYS A 29 -32.91 -4.09 -5.80
N GLY A 30 -33.39 -5.29 -5.43
CA GLY A 30 -33.36 -6.47 -6.30
C GLY A 30 -31.96 -7.02 -6.55
N ILE A 31 -30.98 -6.67 -5.73
CA ILE A 31 -29.59 -7.14 -5.85
C ILE A 31 -29.43 -8.38 -4.95
N PRO A 32 -28.95 -9.51 -5.50
CA PRO A 32 -28.74 -10.74 -4.74
C PRO A 32 -27.56 -10.60 -3.78
N GLY A 33 -27.58 -11.34 -2.67
CA GLY A 33 -26.51 -11.30 -1.68
C GLY A 33 -26.73 -12.28 -0.54
N PRO A 34 -25.66 -12.71 0.16
CA PRO A 34 -25.78 -13.56 1.33
C PRO A 34 -26.42 -12.79 2.50
N ASN A 35 -27.23 -13.49 3.31
CA ASN A 35 -27.80 -12.90 4.51
C ASN A 35 -26.68 -12.46 5.47
N ALA A 36 -26.71 -11.19 5.88
CA ALA A 36 -25.77 -10.64 6.83
C ALA A 36 -26.00 -11.19 8.24
N ARG A 37 -24.90 -11.42 8.97
CA ARG A 37 -24.91 -11.89 10.35
C ARG A 37 -24.81 -10.69 11.29
N PHE A 38 -25.52 -10.76 12.42
CA PHE A 38 -25.43 -9.74 13.46
C PHE A 38 -23.96 -9.51 13.85
N PHE A 39 -23.56 -8.22 13.97
CA PHE A 39 -22.19 -7.74 14.23
C PHE A 39 -21.16 -7.98 13.11
N PHE A 40 -21.20 -9.13 12.44
CA PHE A 40 -20.17 -9.54 11.47
C PHE A 40 -20.45 -9.11 10.03
N GLY A 41 -21.69 -8.80 9.68
CA GLY A 41 -22.10 -8.65 8.29
C GLY A 41 -21.85 -9.95 7.52
N ASN A 42 -21.15 -9.87 6.40
CA ASN A 42 -20.73 -11.03 5.62
C ASN A 42 -19.24 -11.39 5.78
N PHE A 43 -18.48 -10.65 6.61
CA PHE A 43 -17.04 -10.83 6.82
C PHE A 43 -16.72 -11.19 8.28
N PRO A 44 -17.12 -12.39 8.76
CA PRO A 44 -16.86 -12.78 10.15
C PRO A 44 -15.38 -12.85 10.50
N SER A 45 -14.50 -13.06 9.51
CA SER A 45 -13.06 -13.18 9.72
C SER A 45 -12.41 -11.85 10.14
N ASN A 46 -13.00 -10.71 9.79
CA ASN A 46 -12.53 -9.38 10.24
C ASN A 46 -12.53 -9.24 11.75
N VAL A 47 -13.53 -9.83 12.42
CA VAL A 47 -13.66 -9.79 13.87
C VAL A 47 -13.01 -11.01 14.51
N THR A 48 -13.29 -12.20 13.99
CA THR A 48 -12.85 -13.46 14.62
C THR A 48 -11.37 -13.76 14.41
N GLN A 49 -10.74 -13.14 13.40
CA GLN A 49 -9.35 -13.39 12.99
C GLN A 49 -9.08 -14.88 12.71
N SER A 50 -10.13 -15.65 12.35
CA SER A 50 -10.04 -17.08 12.09
C SER A 50 -9.37 -17.40 10.75
N ARG A 51 -9.42 -16.47 9.79
CA ARG A 51 -8.70 -16.49 8.50
C ARG A 51 -8.56 -15.07 7.95
N ASN A 52 -7.89 -14.91 6.82
CA ASN A 52 -7.84 -13.62 6.12
C ASN A 52 -9.23 -13.30 5.50
N MET A 53 -9.65 -12.04 5.60
CA MET A 53 -10.93 -11.54 5.08
C MET A 53 -11.13 -11.73 3.57
N VAL A 54 -10.04 -11.81 2.80
CA VAL A 54 -10.08 -12.06 1.36
C VAL A 54 -10.74 -13.41 1.07
N TYR A 55 -10.63 -14.39 1.96
CA TYR A 55 -11.33 -15.68 1.80
C TYR A 55 -12.83 -15.58 2.07
N ASP A 56 -13.27 -14.67 2.94
CA ASP A 56 -14.71 -14.37 3.07
C ASP A 56 -15.23 -13.73 1.76
N ALA A 57 -14.45 -12.82 1.17
CA ALA A 57 -14.78 -12.22 -0.12
C ALA A 57 -14.83 -13.25 -1.24
N ASP A 58 -13.85 -14.17 -1.31
CA ASP A 58 -13.79 -15.22 -2.32
C ASP A 58 -14.97 -16.19 -2.18
N ASP A 59 -15.32 -16.62 -0.96
CA ASP A 59 -16.49 -17.49 -0.77
C ASP A 59 -17.79 -16.85 -1.32
N ILE A 60 -17.95 -15.53 -1.11
CA ILE A 60 -19.06 -14.77 -1.69
C ILE A 60 -18.92 -14.73 -3.23
N TYR A 61 -17.74 -14.40 -3.75
CA TYR A 61 -17.48 -14.37 -5.19
C TYR A 61 -17.82 -15.71 -5.86
N GLN A 62 -17.30 -16.83 -5.34
CA GLN A 62 -17.52 -18.18 -5.89
C GLN A 62 -19.00 -18.59 -5.89
N LEU A 63 -19.76 -18.19 -4.86
CA LEU A 63 -21.18 -18.56 -4.75
C LEU A 63 -22.06 -17.88 -5.83
N TYR A 64 -21.70 -16.65 -6.22
CA TYR A 64 -22.51 -15.80 -7.09
C TYR A 64 -21.92 -15.60 -8.51
N ARG A 65 -20.61 -15.81 -8.72
CA ARG A 65 -19.97 -15.70 -10.05
C ARG A 65 -20.68 -16.58 -11.08
N GLY A 66 -20.82 -16.06 -12.30
CA GLY A 66 -21.50 -16.75 -13.41
C GLY A 66 -23.04 -16.77 -13.35
N LYS A 67 -23.65 -16.37 -12.22
CA LYS A 67 -25.11 -16.23 -12.09
C LYS A 67 -25.57 -14.78 -12.14
N PHE A 68 -24.76 -13.88 -11.60
CA PHE A 68 -25.07 -12.46 -11.46
C PHE A 68 -23.86 -11.59 -11.83
N ASN A 69 -24.13 -10.36 -12.26
CA ASN A 69 -23.08 -9.38 -12.54
C ASN A 69 -22.61 -8.65 -11.28
N PHE A 70 -23.48 -8.57 -10.26
CA PHE A 70 -23.20 -7.92 -8.98
C PHE A 70 -23.75 -8.76 -7.84
N VAL A 71 -23.07 -8.70 -6.70
CA VAL A 71 -23.57 -9.24 -5.43
C VAL A 71 -23.46 -8.18 -4.35
N GLY A 72 -24.56 -7.96 -3.63
CA GLY A 72 -24.60 -7.11 -2.47
C GLY A 72 -24.05 -7.84 -1.25
N PHE A 73 -23.27 -7.15 -0.44
CA PHE A 73 -22.76 -7.64 0.82
C PHE A 73 -22.84 -6.55 1.90
N TYR A 74 -22.49 -6.91 3.12
CA TYR A 74 -22.42 -6.01 4.26
C TYR A 74 -21.07 -6.14 4.96
N HIS A 75 -20.31 -5.06 5.01
CA HIS A 75 -19.15 -4.93 5.88
C HIS A 75 -19.64 -4.48 7.25
N MET A 76 -19.69 -5.40 8.22
CA MET A 76 -20.44 -5.26 9.47
C MET A 76 -21.91 -4.85 9.20
N ARG A 77 -22.18 -3.55 9.13
CA ARG A 77 -23.49 -2.95 8.87
C ARG A 77 -23.57 -2.19 7.54
N ALA A 78 -22.43 -1.71 7.02
CA ALA A 78 -22.38 -0.88 5.84
C ALA A 78 -22.65 -1.74 4.58
N PRO A 79 -23.61 -1.36 3.72
CA PRO A 79 -23.86 -2.07 2.48
C PRO A 79 -22.71 -1.84 1.49
N GLY A 80 -22.11 -2.90 0.99
CA GLY A 80 -21.12 -2.88 -0.10
C GLY A 80 -21.60 -3.66 -1.32
N LEU A 81 -21.05 -3.33 -2.48
CA LEU A 81 -21.41 -3.98 -3.75
C LEU A 81 -20.15 -4.55 -4.39
N MET A 82 -20.15 -5.84 -4.68
CA MET A 82 -19.05 -6.52 -5.38
C MET A 82 -19.45 -6.73 -6.84
N ALA A 83 -18.66 -6.18 -7.75
CA ALA A 83 -18.76 -6.48 -9.17
C ALA A 83 -18.15 -7.86 -9.45
N LEU A 84 -18.94 -8.75 -10.05
CA LEU A 84 -18.54 -10.13 -10.36
C LEU A 84 -18.10 -10.29 -11.80
N ASN A 85 -18.60 -9.43 -12.69
CA ASN A 85 -18.25 -9.39 -14.10
C ASN A 85 -17.51 -8.08 -14.43
N PRO A 86 -16.22 -8.14 -14.81
CA PRO A 86 -15.44 -6.95 -15.13
C PRO A 86 -16.02 -6.15 -16.30
N GLU A 87 -16.74 -6.76 -17.25
CA GLU A 87 -17.33 -6.07 -18.39
C GLU A 87 -18.45 -5.10 -18.01
N THR A 88 -19.08 -5.34 -16.85
CA THR A 88 -20.21 -4.53 -16.36
C THR A 88 -19.79 -3.35 -15.50
N PHE A 89 -18.53 -3.31 -15.09
CA PHE A 89 -17.96 -2.22 -14.31
C PHE A 89 -17.10 -1.33 -15.20
N ARG A 90 -17.49 -0.06 -15.35
CA ARG A 90 -16.79 0.87 -16.25
C ARG A 90 -15.87 1.82 -15.51
N ASN A 91 -16.33 2.42 -14.42
CA ASN A 91 -15.59 3.45 -13.68
C ASN A 91 -16.00 3.46 -12.21
N PHE A 92 -15.07 3.79 -11.31
CA PHE A 92 -15.36 4.37 -9.99
C PHE A 92 -14.96 5.85 -10.01
N HIS A 93 -15.67 6.70 -9.26
CA HIS A 93 -15.36 8.13 -9.19
C HIS A 93 -14.47 8.45 -7.97
N ASP A 94 -14.90 8.01 -6.78
CA ASP A 94 -14.24 8.31 -5.51
C ASP A 94 -13.82 7.01 -4.81
N ASN A 95 -12.71 7.08 -4.07
CA ASN A 95 -12.26 5.99 -3.21
C ASN A 95 -12.91 6.11 -1.81
N GLU A 96 -13.11 4.99 -1.14
CA GLU A 96 -13.72 4.94 0.19
C GLU A 96 -12.84 5.57 1.30
N PHE A 97 -11.54 5.70 1.04
CA PHE A 97 -10.57 6.21 2.00
C PHE A 97 -10.53 7.75 2.06
N ALA A 98 -11.06 8.45 1.05
CA ALA A 98 -10.95 9.90 0.93
C ALA A 98 -11.60 10.66 2.09
N ASP A 99 -12.66 10.08 2.67
CA ASP A 99 -13.37 10.63 3.83
C ASP A 99 -12.77 10.21 5.18
N MET A 100 -11.73 9.37 5.18
CA MET A 100 -11.13 8.84 6.41
C MET A 100 -9.99 9.72 6.94
N GLY A 101 -9.37 10.55 6.09
CA GLY A 101 -8.23 11.38 6.43
C GLY A 101 -8.58 12.81 6.84
N ASP A 102 -7.76 13.36 7.74
CA ASP A 102 -7.74 14.79 8.06
C ASP A 102 -6.30 15.31 7.95
N LYS A 103 -6.07 16.28 7.05
CA LYS A 103 -4.75 16.84 6.72
C LYS A 103 -4.13 17.69 7.83
N GLU A 104 -4.93 18.13 8.79
CA GLU A 104 -4.46 18.92 9.93
C GLU A 104 -3.78 18.02 10.98
N VAL A 105 -4.31 16.82 11.17
CA VAL A 105 -3.76 15.84 12.13
C VAL A 105 -2.81 14.85 11.47
N ASP A 106 -3.02 14.51 10.19
CA ASP A 106 -2.19 13.60 9.41
C ASP A 106 -1.61 14.33 8.19
N LYS A 107 -0.36 14.76 8.32
CA LYS A 107 0.31 15.59 7.32
C LYS A 107 0.90 14.79 6.17
N MET A 108 0.82 13.45 6.21
CA MET A 108 1.45 12.57 5.22
C MET A 108 0.38 11.80 4.45
N PHE A 109 -0.34 10.93 5.14
CA PHE A 109 -1.23 9.97 4.50
C PHE A 109 -2.45 10.66 3.90
N SER A 110 -3.05 11.62 4.61
CA SER A 110 -4.21 12.39 4.12
C SER A 110 -3.89 13.33 2.95
N ARG A 111 -2.62 13.43 2.53
CA ARG A 111 -2.17 14.19 1.34
C ARG A 111 -1.77 13.28 0.17
N ASN A 112 -1.66 11.97 0.41
CA ASN A 112 -1.38 10.97 -0.63
C ASN A 112 -2.53 10.99 -1.66
N PRO A 113 -2.27 11.05 -2.98
CA PRO A 113 -3.31 10.90 -3.99
C PRO A 113 -4.23 9.69 -3.79
N PHE A 114 -3.75 8.58 -3.22
CA PHE A 114 -4.58 7.43 -2.87
C PHE A 114 -5.74 7.78 -1.92
N MET A 115 -5.56 8.80 -1.08
CA MET A 115 -6.51 9.27 -0.06
C MET A 115 -7.29 10.52 -0.50
N LEU A 116 -7.18 10.95 -1.76
CA LEU A 116 -7.81 12.17 -2.26
C LEU A 116 -8.92 11.85 -3.26
N GLN A 117 -9.84 12.79 -3.44
CA GLN A 117 -10.94 12.70 -4.40
C GLN A 117 -11.12 14.00 -5.20
N GLY A 118 -11.91 13.94 -6.27
CA GLY A 118 -12.26 15.10 -7.09
C GLY A 118 -11.05 15.81 -7.73
N ASP A 119 -11.10 17.14 -7.78
CA ASP A 119 -10.08 17.94 -8.47
C ASP A 119 -8.75 17.99 -7.74
N GLU A 120 -8.76 17.87 -6.40
CA GLU A 120 -7.53 17.81 -5.63
C GLU A 120 -6.73 16.53 -5.93
N TRP A 121 -7.43 15.39 -6.04
CA TRP A 121 -6.81 14.16 -6.52
C TRP A 121 -6.19 14.33 -7.90
N LYS A 122 -6.93 14.92 -8.85
CA LYS A 122 -6.43 15.17 -10.21
C LYS A 122 -5.17 16.01 -10.20
N GLU A 123 -5.15 17.08 -9.40
CA GLU A 123 -4.00 17.98 -9.26
C GLU A 123 -2.78 17.25 -8.68
N LYS A 124 -2.94 16.56 -7.54
CA LYS A 124 -1.85 15.84 -6.88
C LYS A 124 -1.35 14.65 -7.69
N ARG A 125 -2.23 13.96 -8.41
CA ARG A 125 -1.83 12.89 -9.33
C ARG A 125 -1.04 13.44 -10.52
N ALA A 126 -1.44 14.60 -11.06
CA ALA A 126 -0.73 15.26 -12.17
C ALA A 126 0.64 15.84 -11.74
N GLU A 127 0.82 16.20 -10.47
CA GLU A 127 2.12 16.55 -9.90
C GLU A 127 3.09 15.38 -9.87
N ILE A 128 2.60 14.16 -9.65
CA ILE A 128 3.42 12.98 -9.38
C ILE A 128 3.75 12.18 -10.64
N THR A 129 2.74 11.97 -11.49
CA THR A 129 2.83 11.06 -12.63
C THR A 129 4.05 11.29 -13.54
N PRO A 130 4.46 12.55 -13.83
CA PRO A 130 5.63 12.80 -14.69
C PRO A 130 6.97 12.28 -14.13
N ALA A 131 7.06 12.05 -12.82
CA ALA A 131 8.26 11.49 -12.20
C ALA A 131 8.50 10.01 -12.56
N PHE A 132 7.47 9.30 -13.01
CA PHE A 132 7.48 7.86 -13.30
C PHE A 132 7.47 7.55 -14.79
N THR A 133 7.88 8.50 -15.64
CA THR A 133 8.07 8.21 -17.06
C THR A 133 9.19 7.17 -17.25
N PRO A 134 9.14 6.32 -18.29
CA PRO A 134 10.20 5.35 -18.57
C PRO A 134 11.59 5.97 -18.62
N ALA A 135 11.71 7.19 -19.17
CA ALA A 135 12.96 7.93 -19.20
C ALA A 135 13.49 8.27 -17.79
N ARG A 136 12.62 8.70 -16.86
CA ARG A 136 13.00 9.00 -15.46
C ARG A 136 13.35 7.72 -14.69
N ILE A 137 12.61 6.63 -14.89
CA ILE A 137 12.93 5.33 -14.29
C ILE A 137 14.30 4.85 -14.80
N LYS A 138 14.56 4.96 -16.10
CA LYS A 138 15.87 4.65 -16.69
C LYS A 138 17.00 5.46 -16.04
N THR A 139 16.80 6.75 -15.73
CA THR A 139 17.83 7.54 -15.04
C THR A 139 18.13 7.04 -13.63
N MET A 140 17.19 6.33 -12.99
CA MET A 140 17.38 5.73 -11.67
C MET A 140 18.03 4.34 -11.75
N PHE A 141 18.14 3.73 -12.93
CA PHE A 141 18.68 2.37 -13.10
C PHE A 141 20.07 2.14 -12.45
N PRO A 142 21.05 3.05 -12.53
CA PRO A 142 22.34 2.87 -11.85
C PRO A 142 22.21 2.76 -10.32
N VAL A 143 21.22 3.45 -9.73
CA VAL A 143 20.94 3.38 -8.28
C VAL A 143 20.37 2.00 -7.93
N ILE A 144 19.48 1.48 -8.77
CA ILE A 144 18.89 0.15 -8.60
C ILE A 144 19.98 -0.93 -8.71
N GLU A 145 20.87 -0.80 -9.69
CA GLU A 145 22.00 -1.72 -9.91
C GLU A 145 22.96 -1.75 -8.70
N ASP A 146 23.27 -0.60 -8.12
CA ASP A 146 24.09 -0.47 -6.92
C ASP A 146 23.48 -1.23 -5.71
N VAL A 147 22.16 -1.13 -5.51
CA VAL A 147 21.46 -1.92 -4.48
C VAL A 147 21.48 -3.42 -4.83
N CYS A 148 21.32 -3.80 -6.10
CA CYS A 148 21.44 -5.19 -6.53
C CYS A 148 22.83 -5.79 -6.18
N GLN A 149 23.91 -5.01 -6.30
CA GLN A 149 25.25 -5.45 -5.92
C GLN A 149 25.38 -5.70 -4.41
N ARG A 150 24.78 -4.82 -3.58
CA ARG A 150 24.69 -5.05 -2.12
C ARG A 150 23.89 -6.31 -1.79
N MET A 151 22.74 -6.50 -2.45
CA MET A 151 21.93 -7.71 -2.28
C MET A 151 22.71 -8.97 -2.68
N ASN A 152 23.45 -8.94 -3.79
CA ASN A 152 24.30 -10.07 -4.20
C ASN A 152 25.37 -10.40 -3.16
N THR A 153 26.03 -9.37 -2.61
CA THR A 153 27.02 -9.54 -1.53
C THR A 153 26.37 -10.16 -0.29
N TYR A 154 25.18 -9.70 0.08
CA TYR A 154 24.40 -10.25 1.19
C TYR A 154 24.06 -11.73 0.94
N VAL A 155 23.56 -12.08 -0.24
CA VAL A 155 23.22 -13.47 -0.60
C VAL A 155 24.47 -14.35 -0.54
N GLN A 156 25.59 -13.93 -1.12
CA GLN A 156 26.83 -14.70 -1.10
C GLN A 156 27.39 -14.93 0.31
N ALA A 157 27.24 -13.94 1.20
CA ALA A 157 27.68 -14.07 2.59
C ALA A 157 26.77 -15.00 3.42
N ASN A 158 25.49 -15.11 3.06
CA ASN A 158 24.46 -15.83 3.82
C ASN A 158 23.95 -17.12 3.13
N ASN A 159 24.58 -17.55 2.03
CA ASN A 159 24.15 -18.72 1.25
C ASN A 159 24.43 -20.10 1.89
N LYS A 160 24.97 -20.14 3.12
CA LYS A 160 25.25 -21.39 3.84
C LYS A 160 24.00 -22.01 4.46
N ASP A 161 23.05 -21.16 4.83
CA ASP A 161 21.76 -21.53 5.42
C ASP A 161 20.62 -21.04 4.52
N ALA A 162 19.37 -21.33 4.94
CA ALA A 162 18.20 -20.78 4.27
C ALA A 162 18.16 -19.25 4.41
N ILE A 163 17.93 -18.55 3.31
CA ILE A 163 17.73 -17.10 3.29
C ILE A 163 16.23 -16.82 3.46
N GLU A 164 15.88 -15.98 4.43
CA GLU A 164 14.51 -15.45 4.53
C GLU A 164 14.30 -14.45 3.39
N VAL A 165 13.58 -14.89 2.35
CA VAL A 165 13.42 -14.15 1.09
C VAL A 165 12.59 -12.88 1.26
N ARG A 166 11.59 -12.89 2.14
CA ARG A 166 10.71 -11.74 2.36
C ARG A 166 11.44 -10.58 3.00
N GLU A 167 12.28 -10.87 3.98
CA GLU A 167 13.18 -9.95 4.65
C GLU A 167 14.23 -9.43 3.67
N MET A 168 14.82 -10.31 2.85
CA MET A 168 15.76 -9.89 1.79
C MET A 168 15.10 -8.94 0.78
N CYS A 169 13.92 -9.26 0.27
CA CYS A 169 13.16 -8.42 -0.65
C CYS A 169 12.74 -7.09 0.00
N ALA A 170 12.39 -7.10 1.28
CA ALA A 170 12.09 -5.90 2.04
C ALA A 170 13.33 -5.00 2.20
N LYS A 171 14.49 -5.57 2.52
CA LYS A 171 15.76 -4.82 2.58
C LYS A 171 16.10 -4.19 1.23
N TYR A 172 15.97 -4.97 0.14
CA TYR A 172 16.17 -4.48 -1.22
C TYR A 172 15.23 -3.31 -1.56
N ALA A 173 13.92 -3.49 -1.35
CA ALA A 173 12.93 -2.46 -1.67
C ALA A 173 13.16 -1.19 -0.83
N THR A 174 13.52 -1.34 0.46
CA THR A 174 13.85 -0.21 1.34
C THR A 174 15.03 0.60 0.80
N ASP A 175 16.13 -0.07 0.45
CA ASP A 175 17.35 0.58 -0.02
C ASP A 175 17.15 1.25 -1.39
N VAL A 176 16.46 0.57 -2.33
CA VAL A 176 16.12 1.15 -3.65
C VAL A 176 15.29 2.42 -3.47
N VAL A 177 14.21 2.32 -2.71
CA VAL A 177 13.26 3.42 -2.57
C VAL A 177 13.85 4.57 -1.76
N SER A 178 14.60 4.28 -0.68
CA SER A 178 15.34 5.29 0.08
C SER A 178 16.37 6.03 -0.78
N SER A 179 17.13 5.29 -1.59
CA SER A 179 18.16 5.90 -2.43
C SER A 179 17.55 6.73 -3.56
N CYS A 180 16.47 6.27 -4.19
CA CYS A 180 15.78 7.00 -5.26
C CYS A 180 15.04 8.25 -4.75
N ILE A 181 14.47 8.21 -3.53
CA ILE A 181 13.66 9.30 -2.98
C ILE A 181 14.51 10.28 -2.18
N PHE A 182 15.26 9.80 -1.20
CA PHE A 182 15.98 10.66 -0.26
C PHE A 182 17.43 10.90 -0.71
N GLY A 183 17.92 10.13 -1.69
CA GLY A 183 19.33 10.16 -2.07
C GLY A 183 20.23 9.50 -1.03
N LEU A 184 19.67 8.69 -0.11
CA LEU A 184 20.35 8.11 1.04
C LEU A 184 20.32 6.59 0.99
N ASP A 185 21.43 5.97 1.39
CA ASP A 185 21.46 4.54 1.68
C ASP A 185 20.72 4.28 3.01
N ALA A 186 19.79 3.33 3.01
CA ALA A 186 19.10 2.91 4.22
C ALA A 186 19.90 1.86 5.01
N GLU A 187 20.98 1.34 4.43
CA GLU A 187 21.90 0.39 5.05
C GLU A 187 21.20 -0.91 5.47
N SER A 188 20.16 -1.32 4.72
CA SER A 188 19.30 -2.43 5.12
C SER A 188 20.00 -3.79 5.08
N PHE A 189 21.07 -3.91 4.28
CA PHE A 189 21.87 -5.13 4.17
C PHE A 189 23.08 -5.18 5.11
N THR A 190 23.51 -4.05 5.66
CA THR A 190 24.75 -3.93 6.45
C THR A 190 24.48 -3.68 7.93
N THR A 191 23.32 -3.12 8.28
CA THR A 191 22.95 -2.78 9.65
C THR A 191 21.82 -3.70 10.15
N GLU A 192 21.92 -4.18 11.39
CA GLU A 192 20.94 -5.12 11.97
C GLU A 192 19.54 -4.50 12.10
N LYS A 193 19.45 -3.24 12.53
CA LYS A 193 18.20 -2.48 12.70
C LYS A 193 18.31 -1.10 12.05
N PRO A 194 18.20 -1.04 10.71
CA PRO A 194 18.36 0.20 9.98
C PRO A 194 17.16 1.12 10.25
N LEU A 195 17.43 2.37 10.64
CA LEU A 195 16.39 3.27 11.15
C LEU A 195 15.29 3.57 10.11
N ILE A 196 15.66 3.80 8.85
CA ILE A 196 14.69 4.03 7.76
C ILE A 196 13.76 2.82 7.60
N ARG A 197 14.33 1.60 7.68
CA ARG A 197 13.57 0.36 7.58
C ARG A 197 12.62 0.18 8.76
N GLU A 198 13.10 0.38 9.99
CA GLU A 198 12.28 0.29 11.21
C GLU A 198 11.11 1.28 11.17
N MET A 199 11.34 2.50 10.69
CA MET A 199 10.29 3.51 10.52
C MET A 199 9.30 3.13 9.41
N GLY A 200 9.77 2.53 8.32
CA GLY A 200 8.91 1.98 7.27
C GLY A 200 8.00 0.86 7.77
N ILE A 201 8.53 -0.07 8.56
CA ILE A 201 7.73 -1.14 9.18
C ILE A 201 6.65 -0.56 10.11
N LYS A 202 7.02 0.41 10.95
CA LYS A 202 6.05 1.09 11.83
C LYS A 202 4.97 1.84 11.05
N LEU A 203 5.29 2.34 9.86
CA LEU A 203 4.35 3.03 8.99
C LEU A 203 3.30 2.07 8.39
N MET A 204 3.71 0.85 8.03
CA MET A 204 2.83 -0.14 7.39
C MET A 204 2.01 -0.96 8.38
N ASN A 205 2.44 -1.06 9.65
CA ASN A 205 1.72 -1.80 10.65
C ASN A 205 0.75 -0.89 11.42
N PRO A 206 -0.58 -1.05 11.25
CA PRO A 206 -1.54 -0.22 11.96
C PRO A 206 -1.41 -0.44 13.46
N THR A 207 -1.40 0.66 14.22
CA THR A 207 -1.42 0.58 15.68
C THR A 207 -2.74 -0.03 16.16
N PHE A 208 -2.73 -0.67 17.33
CA PHE A 208 -3.96 -1.18 17.95
C PHE A 208 -5.03 -0.08 18.10
N THR A 209 -4.61 1.14 18.40
CA THR A 209 -5.48 2.32 18.47
C THR A 209 -6.12 2.65 17.12
N ALA A 210 -5.35 2.57 16.02
CA ALA A 210 -5.88 2.78 14.67
C ALA A 210 -6.89 1.68 14.29
N ILE A 211 -6.62 0.41 14.64
CA ILE A 211 -7.56 -0.70 14.41
C ILE A 211 -8.88 -0.46 15.15
N LEU A 212 -8.82 -0.08 16.44
CA LEU A 212 -10.03 0.24 17.21
C LEU A 212 -10.80 1.43 16.63
N TYR A 213 -10.09 2.44 16.12
CA TYR A 213 -10.69 3.58 15.45
C TYR A 213 -11.42 3.17 14.17
N PHE A 214 -10.80 2.33 13.32
CA PHE A 214 -11.44 1.80 12.11
C PHE A 214 -12.71 1.02 12.43
N ILE A 215 -12.67 0.14 13.43
CA ILE A 215 -13.87 -0.59 13.90
C ILE A 215 -14.95 0.39 14.39
N LEU A 216 -14.57 1.44 15.12
CA LEU A 216 -15.50 2.44 15.63
C LEU A 216 -16.20 3.21 14.50
N ILE A 217 -15.47 3.68 13.48
CA ILE A 217 -16.06 4.44 12.37
C ILE A 217 -16.90 3.54 11.45
N GLU A 218 -16.56 2.26 11.32
CA GLU A 218 -17.38 1.28 10.61
C GLU A 218 -18.73 1.02 11.31
N ILE A 219 -18.72 0.91 12.65
CA ILE A 219 -19.94 0.73 13.43
C ILE A 219 -20.74 2.03 13.52
N LEU A 220 -20.08 3.17 13.75
CA LEU A 220 -20.68 4.49 13.96
C LEU A 220 -20.07 5.52 12.97
N PRO A 221 -20.55 5.56 11.71
CA PRO A 221 -19.95 6.41 10.68
C PRO A 221 -19.89 7.90 11.02
N PHE A 222 -20.80 8.42 11.84
CA PHE A 222 -20.79 9.83 12.25
C PHE A 222 -19.56 10.20 13.11
N MET A 223 -18.91 9.21 13.75
CA MET A 223 -17.74 9.44 14.61
C MET A 223 -16.53 9.95 13.84
N ARG A 224 -16.44 9.66 12.53
CA ARG A 224 -15.36 10.16 11.64
C ARG A 224 -15.32 11.69 11.55
N HIS A 225 -16.44 12.36 11.80
CA HIS A 225 -16.53 13.82 11.79
C HIS A 225 -16.26 14.45 13.17
N ILE A 226 -16.18 13.64 14.22
CA ILE A 226 -15.99 14.07 15.61
C ILE A 226 -14.56 13.78 16.07
N ILE A 227 -14.10 12.55 15.83
CA ILE A 227 -12.76 12.09 16.21
C ILE A 227 -11.85 12.23 15.01
N ARG A 228 -10.76 12.97 15.18
CA ARG A 228 -9.70 13.10 14.18
C ARG A 228 -8.50 12.32 14.69
N MET A 229 -8.16 11.22 14.02
CA MET A 229 -7.01 10.39 14.36
C MET A 229 -6.04 10.36 13.18
N PRO A 230 -4.72 10.57 13.42
CA PRO A 230 -3.73 10.34 12.38
C PRO A 230 -3.54 8.85 12.13
N PHE A 231 -3.40 8.46 10.86
CA PHE A 231 -3.03 7.10 10.49
C PHE A 231 -1.55 6.85 10.75
N VAL A 232 -0.73 7.87 10.50
CA VAL A 232 0.71 7.82 10.73
C VAL A 232 1.06 8.14 12.20
N PRO A 233 1.78 7.25 12.91
CA PRO A 233 2.27 7.55 14.25
C PRO A 233 3.18 8.80 14.25
N LYS A 234 3.04 9.66 15.27
CA LYS A 234 3.73 10.96 15.29
C LYS A 234 5.26 10.86 15.28
N GLU A 235 5.81 9.81 15.88
CA GLU A 235 7.25 9.47 15.82
C GLU A 235 7.69 9.27 14.37
N VAL A 236 6.95 8.45 13.61
CA VAL A 236 7.23 8.15 12.21
C VAL A 236 7.07 9.39 11.34
N GLU A 237 6.01 10.19 11.58
CA GLU A 237 5.82 11.46 10.89
C GLU A 237 7.02 12.39 11.10
N THR A 238 7.46 12.55 12.35
CA THR A 238 8.56 13.45 12.70
C THR A 238 9.87 12.98 12.07
N PHE A 239 10.13 11.68 12.10
CA PHE A 239 11.32 11.08 11.49
C PHE A 239 11.40 11.40 10.00
N PHE A 240 10.38 11.05 9.21
CA PHE A 240 10.45 11.23 7.77
C PHE A 240 10.38 12.70 7.34
N VAL A 241 9.68 13.56 8.09
CA VAL A 241 9.74 15.02 7.86
C VAL A 241 11.16 15.54 8.01
N ASN A 242 11.86 15.12 9.07
CA ASN A 242 13.22 15.56 9.32
C ASN A 242 14.20 14.95 8.31
N LEU A 243 14.07 13.66 7.99
CA LEU A 243 14.88 12.99 6.96
C LEU A 243 14.82 13.74 5.63
N MET A 244 13.61 14.10 5.19
CA MET A 244 13.42 14.82 3.94
C MET A 244 13.99 16.25 4.01
N ARG A 245 13.76 16.96 5.12
CA ARG A 245 14.37 18.30 5.32
C ARG A 245 15.89 18.24 5.26
N ASP A 246 16.50 17.27 5.94
CA ASP A 246 17.95 17.10 5.97
C ASP A 246 18.49 16.74 4.59
N ALA A 247 17.82 15.87 3.84
CA ALA A 247 18.20 15.54 2.47
C ALA A 247 18.14 16.77 1.54
N ILE A 248 17.11 17.62 1.66
CA ILE A 248 17.02 18.88 0.90
C ILE A 248 18.17 19.82 1.26
N LEU A 249 18.42 20.00 2.56
CA LEU A 249 19.48 20.89 3.07
C LEU A 249 20.86 20.42 2.61
N LEU A 250 21.16 19.13 2.73
CA LEU A 250 22.40 18.52 2.30
C LEU A 250 22.62 18.74 0.80
N ARG A 251 21.57 18.55 0.00
CA ARG A 251 21.62 18.71 -1.44
C ARG A 251 21.90 20.14 -1.87
N LYS A 252 21.19 21.11 -1.29
CA LYS A 252 21.41 22.54 -1.54
C LYS A 252 22.81 22.99 -1.11
N LYS A 253 23.28 22.52 0.04
CA LYS A 253 24.60 22.86 0.58
C LYS A 253 25.75 22.33 -0.27
N ASN A 254 25.66 21.07 -0.69
CA ASN A 254 26.75 20.37 -1.37
C ASN A 254 26.69 20.47 -2.90
N LYS A 255 25.67 21.15 -3.46
CA LYS A 255 25.44 21.26 -4.92
C LYS A 255 25.46 19.91 -5.63
N ILE A 256 24.77 18.92 -5.04
CA ILE A 256 24.74 17.56 -5.57
C ILE A 256 23.80 17.51 -6.78
N GLU A 257 24.39 17.36 -7.97
CA GLU A 257 23.68 17.06 -9.21
C GLU A 257 23.50 15.53 -9.32
N ARG A 258 22.28 15.06 -9.08
CA ARG A 258 21.87 13.66 -9.24
C ARG A 258 20.44 13.65 -9.75
N VAL A 259 20.17 12.87 -10.80
CA VAL A 259 18.83 12.82 -11.39
C VAL A 259 18.02 11.76 -10.66
N ASP A 260 17.30 12.17 -9.62
CA ASP A 260 16.49 11.32 -8.76
C ASP A 260 15.13 11.96 -8.44
N PHE A 261 14.32 11.31 -7.59
CA PHE A 261 12.99 11.80 -7.28
C PHE A 261 13.01 13.10 -6.46
N LEU A 262 13.99 13.27 -5.56
CA LEU A 262 14.20 14.54 -4.86
C LEU A 262 14.49 15.69 -5.82
N HIS A 263 15.30 15.46 -6.85
CA HIS A 263 15.54 16.47 -7.87
C HIS A 263 14.24 16.88 -8.57
N TYR A 264 13.39 15.91 -8.94
CA TYR A 264 12.08 16.19 -9.51
C TYR A 264 11.19 17.02 -8.57
N LEU A 265 11.16 16.69 -7.28
CA LEU A 265 10.40 17.44 -6.28
C LEU A 265 10.87 18.90 -6.14
N LEU A 266 12.19 19.14 -6.21
CA LEU A 266 12.75 20.49 -6.21
C LEU A 266 12.36 21.27 -7.47
N GLU A 267 12.45 20.65 -8.66
CA GLU A 267 11.96 21.26 -9.91
C GLU A 267 10.46 21.60 -9.82
N LEU A 268 9.66 20.71 -9.22
CA LEU A 268 8.23 20.91 -9.04
C LEU A 268 7.93 22.04 -8.05
N GLN A 269 8.71 22.15 -6.97
CA GLN A 269 8.64 23.27 -6.04
C GLN A 269 8.93 24.60 -6.73
N GLU A 270 9.97 24.67 -7.57
CA GLU A 270 10.32 25.89 -8.32
C GLU A 270 9.27 26.26 -9.37
N ARG A 271 8.71 25.27 -10.09
CA ARG A 271 7.76 25.51 -11.18
C ARG A 271 6.33 25.79 -10.72
N LYS A 272 5.88 25.12 -9.65
CA LYS A 272 4.48 25.15 -9.18
C LYS A 272 4.29 25.76 -7.79
N GLY A 273 5.36 26.15 -7.10
CA GLY A 273 5.26 26.67 -5.73
C GLY A 273 4.82 25.62 -4.71
N LEU A 274 5.24 24.35 -4.90
CA LEU A 274 4.91 23.25 -3.98
C LEU A 274 5.42 23.58 -2.58
N LYS A 275 4.52 23.52 -1.59
CA LYS A 275 4.87 23.76 -0.18
C LYS A 275 5.80 22.66 0.31
N ASP A 276 6.71 23.00 1.21
CA ASP A 276 7.66 22.03 1.79
C ASP A 276 6.95 20.80 2.38
N ILE A 277 5.81 20.99 3.03
CA ILE A 277 5.04 19.88 3.62
C ILE A 277 4.45 18.94 2.56
N ASP A 278 4.04 19.47 1.40
CA ASP A 278 3.51 18.66 0.31
C ASP A 278 4.64 17.88 -0.39
N MET A 279 5.82 18.48 -0.49
CA MET A 279 7.02 17.80 -0.97
C MET A 279 7.40 16.63 -0.04
N VAL A 280 7.39 16.86 1.27
CA VAL A 280 7.62 15.79 2.27
C VAL A 280 6.55 14.71 2.15
N ALA A 281 5.27 15.09 2.09
CA ALA A 281 4.18 14.13 2.01
C ALA A 281 4.29 13.25 0.76
N HIS A 282 4.64 13.82 -0.39
CA HIS A 282 4.89 13.08 -1.63
C HIS A 282 6.05 12.10 -1.48
N ALA A 283 7.21 12.55 -0.98
CA ALA A 283 8.37 11.69 -0.77
C ALA A 283 8.07 10.49 0.15
N VAL A 284 7.38 10.73 1.27
CA VAL A 284 7.03 9.66 2.23
C VAL A 284 5.96 8.73 1.66
N THR A 285 5.01 9.27 0.91
CA THR A 285 4.02 8.47 0.19
C THR A 285 4.70 7.51 -0.78
N PHE A 286 5.68 7.96 -1.57
CA PHE A 286 6.41 7.03 -2.45
C PHE A 286 7.23 6.01 -1.68
N PHE A 287 7.77 6.40 -0.53
CA PHE A 287 8.47 5.46 0.32
C PHE A 287 7.53 4.34 0.77
N LEU A 288 6.35 4.70 1.26
CA LEU A 288 5.30 3.77 1.67
C LEU A 288 4.85 2.87 0.51
N ASP A 289 4.44 3.47 -0.60
CA ASP A 289 3.87 2.76 -1.74
C ASP A 289 4.89 1.83 -2.41
N GLY A 290 6.17 2.21 -2.45
CA GLY A 290 7.22 1.49 -3.18
C GLY A 290 7.91 0.39 -2.38
N PHE A 291 7.98 0.50 -1.05
CA PHE A 291 8.70 -0.46 -0.21
C PHE A 291 7.95 -1.79 -0.07
N GLU A 292 6.76 -1.78 0.52
CA GLU A 292 6.06 -3.01 0.92
C GLU A 292 5.46 -3.75 -0.28
N THR A 293 4.86 -3.03 -1.23
CA THR A 293 4.22 -3.67 -2.38
C THR A 293 5.23 -4.42 -3.25
N SER A 294 6.37 -3.77 -3.54
CA SER A 294 7.47 -4.37 -4.32
C SER A 294 8.09 -5.53 -3.57
N SER A 295 8.31 -5.41 -2.25
CA SER A 295 8.88 -6.49 -1.44
C SER A 295 8.01 -7.74 -1.48
N VAL A 296 6.69 -7.58 -1.32
CA VAL A 296 5.71 -8.66 -1.37
C VAL A 296 5.68 -9.31 -2.75
N ALA A 297 5.61 -8.50 -3.82
CA ALA A 297 5.59 -9.01 -5.20
C ALA A 297 6.84 -9.86 -5.53
N MET A 298 8.04 -9.35 -5.22
CA MET A 298 9.29 -10.10 -5.43
C MET A 298 9.36 -11.37 -4.59
N SER A 299 8.88 -11.31 -3.34
CA SER A 299 8.87 -12.48 -2.44
C SER A 299 8.02 -13.61 -3.01
N TYR A 300 6.82 -13.29 -3.51
CA TYR A 300 5.94 -14.27 -4.14
C TYR A 300 6.50 -14.77 -5.48
N ALA A 301 7.09 -13.90 -6.30
CA ALA A 301 7.74 -14.31 -7.55
C ALA A 301 8.87 -15.34 -7.27
N LEU A 302 9.74 -15.07 -6.30
CA LEU A 302 10.81 -15.99 -5.91
C LEU A 302 10.27 -17.29 -5.31
N TYR A 303 9.21 -17.22 -4.51
CA TYR A 303 8.53 -18.41 -3.96
C TYR A 303 7.96 -19.31 -5.07
N GLU A 304 7.27 -18.73 -6.06
CA GLU A 304 6.71 -19.49 -7.17
C GLU A 304 7.81 -20.06 -8.09
N LEU A 305 8.88 -19.30 -8.36
CA LEU A 305 10.04 -19.83 -9.10
C LEU A 305 10.70 -20.99 -8.37
N ALA A 306 10.85 -20.92 -7.04
CA ALA A 306 11.42 -22.02 -6.26
C ALA A 306 10.56 -23.29 -6.28
N LYS A 307 9.23 -23.14 -6.40
CA LYS A 307 8.28 -24.27 -6.51
C LYS A 307 8.14 -24.83 -7.92
N ASN A 308 8.52 -24.07 -8.94
CA ASN A 308 8.39 -24.44 -10.34
C ASN A 308 9.77 -24.39 -11.03
N PRO A 309 10.61 -25.43 -10.86
CA PRO A 309 11.99 -25.44 -11.38
C PRO A 309 12.08 -25.24 -12.89
N ASP A 310 11.13 -25.78 -13.67
CA ASP A 310 11.09 -25.59 -15.12
C ASP A 310 10.92 -24.11 -15.49
N CYS A 311 10.08 -23.37 -14.75
CA CYS A 311 9.92 -21.94 -14.93
C CYS A 311 11.20 -21.19 -14.51
N GLN A 312 11.82 -21.58 -13.40
CA GLN A 312 13.07 -20.97 -12.94
C GLN A 312 14.21 -21.17 -13.94
N ASP A 313 14.38 -22.38 -14.47
CA ASP A 313 15.45 -22.67 -15.43
C ASP A 313 15.20 -21.98 -16.76
N LYS A 314 13.95 -21.92 -17.24
CA LYS A 314 13.60 -21.15 -18.44
C LYS A 314 13.92 -19.66 -18.29
N LEU A 315 13.54 -19.03 -17.17
CA LEU A 315 13.87 -17.64 -16.88
C LEU A 315 15.39 -17.43 -16.79
N ARG A 316 16.09 -18.33 -16.09
CA ARG A 316 17.55 -18.28 -15.96
C ARG A 316 18.24 -18.40 -17.32
N SER A 317 17.72 -19.25 -18.22
CA SER A 317 18.24 -19.38 -19.58
C SER A 317 18.05 -18.10 -20.39
N GLU A 318 16.88 -17.45 -20.32
CA GLU A 318 16.64 -16.16 -20.97
C GLU A 318 17.62 -15.09 -20.46
N ILE A 319 17.76 -14.94 -19.14
CA ILE A 319 18.67 -13.96 -18.52
C ILE A 319 20.13 -14.21 -18.96
N ARG A 320 20.58 -15.47 -18.91
CA ARG A 320 21.96 -15.84 -19.28
C ARG A 320 22.23 -15.64 -20.75
N GLU A 321 21.26 -15.91 -21.62
CA GLU A 321 21.44 -15.71 -23.05
C GLU A 321 21.56 -14.21 -23.37
N THR A 322 20.73 -13.38 -22.76
CA THR A 322 20.83 -11.92 -22.90
C THR A 322 22.17 -11.39 -22.39
N GLU A 323 22.64 -11.86 -21.23
CA GLU A 323 23.96 -11.51 -20.72
C GLU A 323 25.08 -11.96 -21.66
N ARG A 324 24.99 -13.17 -22.23
CA ARG A 324 25.97 -13.70 -23.19
C ARG A 324 26.03 -12.88 -24.48
N LEU A 325 24.88 -12.40 -24.97
CA LEU A 325 24.78 -11.63 -26.22
C LEU A 325 25.27 -10.18 -26.05
N HIS A 326 25.00 -9.57 -24.89
CA HIS A 326 25.21 -8.12 -24.69
C HIS A 326 26.30 -7.78 -23.67
N GLY A 327 26.84 -8.76 -22.95
CA GLY A 327 27.87 -8.62 -21.92
C GLY A 327 27.34 -8.04 -20.60
N LYS A 328 26.62 -6.92 -20.64
CA LYS A 328 25.96 -6.30 -19.48
C LYS A 328 24.47 -6.11 -19.76
N ILE A 329 23.63 -6.49 -18.80
CA ILE A 329 22.19 -6.25 -18.85
C ILE A 329 21.94 -4.75 -18.59
N THR A 330 21.33 -4.06 -19.55
CA THR A 330 20.94 -2.66 -19.43
C THR A 330 19.44 -2.57 -19.11
N PHE A 331 18.97 -1.36 -18.83
CA PHE A 331 17.54 -1.12 -18.64
C PHE A 331 16.70 -1.55 -19.86
N GLU A 332 17.19 -1.34 -21.08
CA GLU A 332 16.51 -1.75 -22.31
C GLU A 332 16.41 -3.27 -22.40
N HIS A 333 17.51 -3.98 -22.13
CA HIS A 333 17.52 -5.44 -22.20
C HIS A 333 16.49 -6.06 -21.24
N LEU A 334 16.26 -5.46 -20.06
CA LEU A 334 15.24 -5.96 -19.12
C LEU A 334 13.82 -5.84 -19.67
N LEU A 335 13.51 -4.76 -20.39
CA LEU A 335 12.18 -4.56 -20.99
C LEU A 335 11.94 -5.44 -22.22
N GLU A 336 13.00 -5.99 -22.78
CA GLU A 336 12.97 -6.85 -23.98
C GLU A 336 12.95 -8.35 -23.64
N MET A 337 12.93 -8.73 -22.36
CA MET A 337 12.86 -10.13 -21.90
C MET A 337 11.39 -10.59 -21.77
N PRO A 338 10.82 -11.31 -22.76
CA PRO A 338 9.41 -11.65 -22.76
C PRO A 338 9.02 -12.64 -21.66
N TYR A 339 9.92 -13.53 -21.24
CA TYR A 339 9.61 -14.49 -20.18
C TYR A 339 9.79 -13.90 -18.78
N LEU A 340 10.66 -12.90 -18.60
CA LEU A 340 10.71 -12.11 -17.36
C LEU A 340 9.45 -11.25 -17.14
N GLU A 341 8.87 -10.71 -18.22
CA GLU A 341 7.64 -9.90 -18.16
C GLU A 341 6.37 -10.74 -17.91
N GLN A 342 6.39 -12.01 -18.30
CA GLN A 342 5.29 -12.96 -18.14
C GLN A 342 5.08 -13.39 -16.69
#